data_AF-A0A966TZI4-F1
#
_entry.id   AF-A0A966TZI4-F1
#
_cell.length_a   1.000
_cell.length_b   1.000
_cell.length_c   1.000
_cell.angle_alpha   90.00
_cell.angle_beta   90.00
_cell.angle_gamma   90.00
#
_symmetry.space_group_name_H-M   'P 1'
#
loop_
_entity.id
_entity.type
_entity.pdbx_description
1 polymer ?
#
loop_
_entity_poly.entity_id
_entity_poly.type
_entity_poly.pdbx_seq_one_letter_code
_entity_poly.pdbx_strand_id
1 'polypeptide(L)'
;MTIAAGSPLLKSPIGPTIIRLAAPNMIAMVVTMITLVAEAWYVGRLGTTSLAGLALAFPMMMLLMTLSGGSIGGTVTGAVARRLGAGDRPGAEMLAFHALLLAVLLAGACALVFLFGGRWIYG
;
A
#
# COMPACT_ATOMS: atom_id res chain seq x y z
N MET A 1 -19.33 -29.77 -0.59
CA MET A 1 -19.95 -29.09 -1.75
C MET A 1 -20.91 -28.03 -1.24
N THR A 2 -20.44 -26.80 -0.97
CA THR A 2 -21.33 -25.68 -0.60
C THR A 2 -20.59 -24.33 -0.75
N ILE A 3 -20.10 -24.03 -1.95
CA ILE A 3 -19.77 -22.65 -2.37
C ILE A 3 -20.67 -22.34 -3.57
N ALA A 4 -21.96 -22.21 -3.30
CA ALA A 4 -22.96 -21.65 -4.20
C ALA A 4 -24.15 -21.12 -3.38
N ALA A 5 -23.88 -20.44 -2.27
CA ALA A 5 -24.87 -19.55 -1.70
C ALA A 5 -24.98 -18.36 -2.67
N GLY A 6 -26.08 -18.31 -3.42
CA GLY A 6 -26.28 -17.43 -4.57
C GLY A 6 -25.73 -16.02 -4.38
N SER A 7 -24.83 -15.64 -5.27
CA SER A 7 -24.12 -14.37 -5.24
C SER A 7 -25.11 -13.19 -5.22
N PRO A 8 -25.04 -12.27 -4.24
CA PRO A 8 -25.83 -11.03 -4.21
C PRO A 8 -25.63 -10.15 -5.47
N LEU A 9 -24.54 -10.40 -6.20
CA LEU A 9 -24.21 -9.83 -7.49
C LEU A 9 -25.20 -10.17 -8.62
N LEU A 10 -26.05 -11.19 -8.44
CA LEU A 10 -27.01 -11.64 -9.46
C LEU A 10 -28.47 -11.25 -9.16
N LYS A 11 -28.79 -10.68 -7.98
CA LYS A 11 -30.18 -10.41 -7.56
C LYS A 11 -30.46 -9.02 -6.97
N SER A 12 -29.45 -8.23 -6.63
CA SER A 12 -29.64 -6.90 -6.02
C SER A 12 -29.36 -5.77 -7.04
N PRO A 13 -29.99 -4.58 -6.91
CA PRO A 13 -29.71 -3.45 -7.80
C PRO A 13 -28.21 -3.13 -7.76
N ILE A 14 -27.57 -3.08 -8.93
CA ILE A 14 -26.11 -2.97 -9.09
C ILE A 14 -25.59 -1.65 -8.44
N GLY A 15 -26.38 -0.59 -8.49
CA GLY A 15 -26.06 0.73 -7.93
C GLY A 15 -25.69 0.73 -6.43
N PRO A 16 -26.60 0.35 -5.51
CA PRO A 16 -26.32 0.39 -4.06
C PRO A 16 -25.21 -0.58 -3.61
N THR A 17 -25.02 -1.70 -4.30
CA THR A 17 -23.96 -2.66 -3.96
C THR A 17 -22.58 -2.12 -4.32
N ILE A 18 -22.44 -1.48 -5.49
CA ILE A 18 -21.21 -0.81 -5.89
C ILE A 18 -20.92 0.38 -4.98
N ILE A 19 -21.91 1.21 -4.65
CA ILE A 19 -21.73 2.35 -3.74
C ILE A 19 -21.25 1.89 -2.37
N ARG A 20 -21.81 0.80 -1.82
CA ARG A 20 -21.40 0.25 -0.52
C ARG A 20 -19.97 -0.30 -0.52
N LEU A 21 -19.49 -0.82 -1.66
CA LEU A 21 -18.10 -1.28 -1.81
C LEU A 21 -17.13 -0.13 -2.12
N ALA A 22 -17.57 0.87 -2.89
CA ALA A 22 -16.77 2.01 -3.32
C ALA A 22 -16.65 3.08 -2.25
N ALA A 23 -17.68 3.28 -1.41
CA ALA A 23 -17.68 4.26 -0.32
C ALA A 23 -16.47 4.15 0.61
N PRO A 24 -16.11 2.97 1.16
CA PRO A 24 -14.91 2.87 2.01
C PRO A 24 -13.63 3.20 1.25
N ASN A 25 -13.53 2.82 -0.04
CA ASN A 25 -12.36 3.17 -0.86
C ASN A 25 -12.27 4.68 -1.13
N MET A 26 -13.40 5.34 -1.40
CA MET A 26 -13.43 6.80 -1.60
C MET A 26 -13.01 7.55 -0.34
N ILE A 27 -13.47 7.11 0.84
CA ILE A 27 -13.04 7.69 2.12
C ILE A 27 -11.53 7.52 2.30
N ALA A 28 -10.99 6.32 2.04
CA ALA A 28 -9.55 6.07 2.14
C ALA A 28 -8.73 6.99 1.20
N MET A 29 -9.19 7.20 -0.03
CA MET A 29 -8.55 8.11 -0.98
C MET A 29 -8.58 9.57 -0.50
N VAL A 30 -9.70 10.04 0.07
CA VAL A 30 -9.82 11.40 0.63
C VAL A 30 -8.85 11.59 1.80
N VAL A 31 -8.80 10.63 2.72
CA VAL A 31 -7.86 10.66 3.85
C VAL A 31 -6.42 10.70 3.35
N THR A 32 -6.08 9.87 2.36
CA THR A 32 -4.74 9.84 1.75
C THR A 32 -4.36 11.19 1.16
N MET A 33 -5.27 11.85 0.44
CA MET A 33 -5.02 13.18 -0.14
C MET A 33 -4.84 14.26 0.93
N ILE A 34 -5.63 14.23 2.01
CA ILE A 34 -5.47 15.17 3.13
C ILE A 34 -4.10 14.98 3.79
N THR A 35 -3.66 13.73 3.98
CA THR A 35 -2.34 13.43 4.54
C THR A 35 -1.22 14.00 3.68
N LEU A 36 -1.27 13.82 2.35
CA LEU A 36 -0.26 14.37 1.43
C LEU A 36 -0.17 15.90 1.50
N VAL A 37 -1.32 16.59 1.58
CA VAL A 37 -1.36 18.05 1.72
C VAL A 37 -0.81 18.49 3.10
N ALA A 38 -1.17 17.77 4.17
CA ALA A 38 -0.71 18.07 5.51
C ALA A 38 0.81 17.89 5.65
N GLU A 39 1.38 16.84 5.05
CA GLU A 39 2.82 16.60 5.00
C GLU A 39 3.55 17.73 4.26
N ALA A 40 3.09 18.07 3.06
CA ALA A 40 3.69 19.16 2.28
C ALA A 40 3.61 20.50 3.01
N TRP A 41 2.48 20.78 3.68
CA TRP A 41 2.30 22.00 4.47
C TRP A 41 3.22 22.03 5.71
N TYR A 42 3.35 20.90 6.42
CA TYR A 42 4.23 20.77 7.58
C TYR A 42 5.70 20.96 7.19
N VAL A 43 6.15 20.31 6.12
CA VAL A 43 7.52 20.45 5.60
C VAL A 43 7.78 21.84 5.04
N GLY A 44 6.80 22.46 4.38
CA GLY A 44 6.89 23.84 3.90
C GLY A 44 7.10 24.86 5.03
N ARG A 45 6.59 24.60 6.23
CA ARG A 45 6.83 25.43 7.43
C ARG A 45 8.21 25.24 8.07
N LEU A 46 8.93 24.15 7.76
CA LEU A 46 10.25 23.83 8.31
C LEU A 46 11.41 24.53 7.57
N GLY A 47 11.13 25.39 6.58
CA GLY A 47 12.11 26.22 5.88
C GLY A 47 12.57 25.66 4.52
N THR A 48 13.25 26.49 3.73
CA THR A 48 13.69 26.17 2.36
C THR A 48 14.66 24.99 2.28
N THR A 49 15.51 24.81 3.29
CA THR A 49 16.46 23.68 3.38
C THR A 49 15.75 22.33 3.55
N SER A 50 14.68 22.28 4.35
CA SER A 50 13.86 21.06 4.50
C SER A 50 13.08 20.74 3.22
N LEU A 51 12.59 21.76 2.53
CA LEU A 51 11.90 21.58 1.25
C LEU A 51 12.82 21.10 0.13
N ALA A 52 14.08 21.57 0.11
CA ALA A 52 15.10 21.07 -0.81
C ALA A 52 15.43 19.59 -0.55
N GLY A 53 15.54 19.18 0.72
CA GLY A 53 15.70 17.77 1.09
C GLY A 53 14.51 16.90 0.67
N LEU A 54 13.29 17.43 0.74
CA LEU A 54 12.10 16.72 0.28
C LEU A 54 12.08 16.53 -1.25
N ALA A 55 12.47 17.55 -2.02
CA ALA A 55 12.53 17.45 -3.49
C ALA A 55 13.51 16.35 -3.95
N LEU A 56 14.61 16.22 -3.22
CA LEU A 56 15.61 15.18 -3.41
C LEU A 56 15.10 13.78 -3.03
N ALA A 57 14.30 13.68 -1.96
CA ALA A 57 13.68 12.43 -1.52
C ALA A 57 12.47 12.00 -2.39
N PHE A 58 11.88 12.91 -3.17
CA PHE A 58 10.65 12.67 -3.92
C PHE A 58 10.72 11.48 -4.90
N PRO A 59 11.77 11.33 -5.74
CA PRO A 59 11.89 10.17 -6.63
C PRO A 59 11.96 8.85 -5.86
N MET A 60 12.61 8.86 -4.68
CA MET A 60 12.70 7.69 -3.81
C MET A 60 11.37 7.38 -3.13
N MET A 61 10.64 8.39 -2.69
CA MET A 61 9.27 8.21 -2.19
C MET A 61 8.36 7.61 -3.26
N MET A 62 8.42 8.10 -4.50
CA MET A 62 7.68 7.53 -5.62
C MET A 62 8.08 6.07 -5.89
N LEU A 63 9.39 5.75 -5.86
CA LEU A 63 9.88 4.39 -6.00
C LEU A 63 9.29 3.48 -4.89
N LEU A 64 9.35 3.92 -3.64
CA LEU A 64 8.89 3.11 -2.51
C LEU A 64 7.36 2.92 -2.52
N MET A 65 6.62 3.97 -2.87
CA MET A 65 5.17 3.91 -3.05
C MET A 65 4.76 2.95 -4.18
N THR A 66 5.44 3.00 -5.33
CA THR A 66 5.13 2.12 -6.47
C THR A 66 5.56 0.68 -6.22
N LEU A 67 6.68 0.46 -5.53
CA LEU A 67 7.13 -0.86 -5.12
C LEU A 67 6.14 -1.50 -4.14
N SER A 68 5.71 -0.74 -3.13
CA SER A 68 4.77 -1.16 -2.10
C SER A 68 3.35 -1.34 -2.63
N GLY A 69 2.74 -0.30 -3.20
CA GLY A 69 1.35 -0.32 -3.67
C GLY A 69 1.14 -1.08 -4.97
N GLY A 70 2.17 -1.19 -5.81
CA GLY A 70 2.11 -1.90 -7.09
C GLY A 70 2.58 -3.34 -6.97
N SER A 71 3.86 -3.56 -7.23
CA SER A 71 4.42 -4.90 -7.45
C SER A 71 4.31 -5.82 -6.23
N ILE A 72 4.70 -5.37 -5.04
CA ILE A 72 4.78 -6.23 -3.85
C ILE A 72 3.40 -6.37 -3.20
N GLY A 73 2.71 -5.25 -2.94
CA GLY A 73 1.38 -5.25 -2.35
C GLY A 73 0.36 -6.00 -3.22
N GLY A 74 0.39 -5.77 -4.55
CA GLY A 74 -0.50 -6.46 -5.49
C GLY A 74 -0.23 -7.96 -5.59
N THR A 75 1.04 -8.39 -5.64
CA THR A 75 1.40 -9.81 -5.74
C THR A 75 1.04 -10.59 -4.48
N VAL A 76 1.32 -10.03 -3.30
CA VAL A 76 0.98 -10.62 -2.00
C VAL A 76 -0.53 -10.69 -1.81
N THR A 77 -1.25 -9.58 -2.04
CA THR A 77 -2.71 -9.53 -1.90
C THR A 77 -3.38 -10.53 -2.84
N GLY A 78 -2.92 -10.62 -4.09
CA GLY A 78 -3.41 -11.59 -5.06
C GLY A 78 -3.13 -13.04 -4.65
N ALA A 79 -1.95 -13.33 -4.11
CA ALA A 79 -1.57 -14.69 -3.67
C ALA A 79 -2.38 -15.13 -2.43
N VAL A 80 -2.58 -14.23 -1.46
CA VAL A 80 -3.43 -14.48 -0.28
C VAL A 80 -4.89 -14.66 -0.70
N ALA A 81 -5.41 -13.81 -1.59
CA ALA A 81 -6.77 -13.93 -2.11
C ALA A 81 -7.03 -15.26 -2.83
N ARG A 82 -6.05 -15.77 -3.61
CA ARG A 82 -6.15 -17.09 -4.26
C ARG A 82 -6.22 -18.23 -3.26
N ARG A 83 -5.41 -18.22 -2.20
CA ARG A 83 -5.43 -19.28 -1.16
C ARG A 83 -6.71 -19.23 -0.33
N LEU A 84 -7.17 -18.03 0.03
CA LEU A 84 -8.47 -17.85 0.68
C LEU A 84 -9.63 -18.33 -0.21
N GLY A 85 -9.58 -18.03 -1.52
CA GLY A 85 -10.58 -18.48 -2.50
C GLY A 85 -10.61 -20.00 -2.69
N ALA A 86 -9.48 -20.69 -2.51
CA ALA A 86 -9.39 -22.15 -2.54
C ALA A 86 -9.83 -22.83 -1.24
N GLY A 87 -10.23 -22.07 -0.21
CA GLY A 87 -10.63 -22.60 1.10
C GLY A 87 -9.46 -22.91 2.05
N ASP A 88 -8.22 -22.67 1.64
CA ASP A 88 -7.00 -22.90 2.43
C ASP A 88 -6.67 -21.67 3.29
N ARG A 89 -7.43 -21.50 4.38
CA ARG A 89 -7.18 -20.43 5.37
C ARG A 89 -5.81 -20.56 6.07
N PRO A 90 -5.39 -21.75 6.55
CA PRO A 90 -4.09 -21.88 7.21
C PRO A 90 -2.93 -21.52 6.29
N GLY A 91 -2.98 -21.96 5.02
CA GLY A 91 -1.97 -21.63 4.03
C GLY A 91 -1.99 -20.15 3.61
N ALA A 92 -3.13 -19.47 3.70
CA ALA A 92 -3.23 -18.03 3.47
C ALA A 92 -2.60 -17.21 4.62
N GLU A 93 -2.84 -17.61 5.87
CA GLU A 93 -2.26 -16.96 7.05
C GLU A 93 -0.74 -17.12 7.10
N MET A 94 -0.24 -18.33 6.85
CA MET A 94 1.20 -18.59 6.77
C MET A 94 1.85 -17.74 5.66
N LEU A 95 1.21 -17.64 4.49
CA LEU A 95 1.69 -16.82 3.38
C LEU A 95 1.69 -15.33 3.74
N ALA A 96 0.65 -14.84 4.42
CA ALA A 96 0.57 -13.46 4.89
C ALA A 96 1.70 -13.14 5.88
N PHE A 97 2.00 -14.04 6.82
CA PHE A 97 3.14 -13.89 7.74
C PHE A 97 4.48 -13.82 7.01
N HIS A 98 4.71 -14.71 6.04
CA HIS A 98 5.95 -14.68 5.24
C HIS A 98 6.06 -13.40 4.41
N ALA A 99 4.94 -12.96 3.83
CA ALA A 99 4.91 -11.70 3.09
C ALA A 99 5.19 -10.49 3.99
N LEU A 100 4.66 -10.49 5.22
CA LEU A 100 4.94 -9.44 6.20
C LEU A 100 6.43 -9.42 6.59
N LEU A 101 7.01 -10.59 6.85
CA LEU A 101 8.45 -10.72 7.14
C LEU A 101 9.31 -10.19 5.98
N LEU A 102 8.99 -10.58 4.74
CA LEU A 102 9.68 -10.09 3.55
C LEU A 102 9.52 -8.58 3.37
N ALA A 103 8.33 -8.03 3.64
CA ALA A 103 8.08 -6.60 3.56
C ALA A 103 8.93 -5.82 4.58
N VAL A 104 9.04 -6.31 5.83
CA VAL A 104 9.88 -5.70 6.86
C VAL A 104 11.36 -5.80 6.51
N LEU A 105 11.82 -6.95 6.03
CA LEU A 105 13.21 -7.14 5.60
C LEU A 105 13.57 -6.20 4.45
N LEU A 106 12.69 -6.07 3.45
CA LEU A 106 12.92 -5.18 2.31
C LEU A 106 12.87 -3.71 2.73
N ALA A 107 11.93 -3.33 3.61
CA ALA A 107 11.88 -1.97 4.17
C ALA A 107 13.16 -1.65 4.95
N GLY A 108 13.64 -2.59 5.77
CA GLY A 108 14.90 -2.46 6.49
C GLY A 108 16.11 -2.35 5.55
N ALA A 109 16.17 -3.15 4.50
CA ALA A 109 17.21 -3.08 3.49
C ALA A 109 17.21 -1.73 2.76
N CYS A 110 16.05 -1.23 2.32
CA CYS A 110 15.92 0.10 1.73
C CYS A 110 16.34 1.21 2.70
N ALA A 111 15.95 1.12 3.97
CA ALA A 111 16.34 2.09 4.99
C ALA A 111 17.85 2.10 5.21
N LEU A 112 18.50 0.94 5.27
CA LEU A 112 19.96 0.82 5.39
C LEU A 112 20.67 1.40 4.15
N VAL A 113 20.21 1.05 2.95
CA VAL A 113 20.75 1.61 1.69
C VAL A 113 20.66 3.14 1.71
N PHE A 114 19.56 3.71 2.20
CA PHE A 114 19.40 5.16 2.29
C PHE A 114 20.31 5.80 3.35
N LEU A 115 20.42 5.18 4.52
CA LEU A 115 21.24 5.69 5.62
C LEU A 115 22.74 5.72 5.26
N PHE A 116 23.21 4.69 4.57
CA PHE A 116 24.62 4.57 4.16
C PHE A 116 24.91 5.22 2.80
N GLY A 117 23.95 5.18 1.87
CA GLY A 117 24.06 5.76 0.53
C GLY A 117 23.76 7.25 0.45
N GLY A 118 23.09 7.84 1.45
CA GLY A 118 22.76 9.27 1.46
C GLY A 118 23.98 10.18 1.36
N ARG A 119 25.13 9.75 1.90
CA ARG A 119 26.39 10.51 1.80
C ARG A 119 27.06 10.40 0.42
N TRP A 120 26.69 9.41 -0.39
CA TRP A 120 27.18 9.21 -1.76
C TRP A 120 26.25 9.79 -2.83
N ILE A 121 24.95 9.94 -2.51
CA ILE A 121 23.92 10.45 -3.42
C ILE A 121 23.74 11.98 -3.28
N TYR A 122 23.97 12.53 -2.08
CA TYR A 122 23.82 13.96 -1.78
C TYR A 122 25.13 14.69 -1.47
N GLY A 123 26.27 14.04 -1.71
CA GLY A 123 27.60 14.66 -1.67
C GLY A 123 27.95 15.36 -2.97
#